data_AF-A0A2D3WD00-F1
#
_entry.id   AF-A0A2D3WD00-F1
#
_cell.length_a   1.000
_cell.length_b   1.000
_cell.length_c   1.000
_cell.angle_alpha   90.00
_cell.angle_beta   90.00
_cell.angle_gamma   90.00
#
_symmetry.space_group_name_H-M   'P 1'
#
loop_
_entity.id
_entity.type
_entity.pdbx_description
1 polymer ?
#
loop_
_entity_poly.entity_id
_entity_poly.type
_entity_poly.pdbx_seq_one_letter_code
_entity_poly.pdbx_strand_id
1 'polypeptide(L)'
;LDDLKGLKFRIPGQGGEVMAKLGVNAVNTPPGELYTSLERNTIDAVEWISPVFDFAMGFHKLANYYYTGWQEPASEIQLLANKKKIDALPADLRAILESAIKSVGSQLMDQATHANAEAWANIAKEYPNVKVQQFPADVMAALKKAAREIEDEQAAKDPVFKEILESQRAYLAKVRPWTLMGEYGYLKQLEQ
;
A
#
# COMPACT_ATOMS: atom_id res chain seq x y z
N LEU A 1 16.47 -10.49 -8.30
CA LEU A 1 16.75 -9.09 -8.68
C LEU A 1 16.74 -8.88 -10.18
N ASP A 2 17.38 -9.73 -10.98
CA ASP A 2 17.41 -9.56 -12.44
C ASP A 2 16.02 -9.57 -13.09
N ASP A 3 15.08 -10.37 -12.56
CA ASP A 3 13.68 -10.42 -13.02
C ASP A 3 12.92 -9.08 -12.89
N LEU A 4 13.42 -8.14 -12.07
CA LEU A 4 12.82 -6.81 -11.96
C LEU A 4 13.20 -5.91 -13.13
N LYS A 5 14.32 -6.18 -13.81
CA LYS A 5 14.84 -5.31 -14.87
C LYS A 5 13.93 -5.38 -16.10
N GLY A 6 13.38 -4.24 -16.48
CA GLY A 6 12.50 -4.11 -17.63
C GLY A 6 11.04 -4.52 -17.38
N LEU A 7 10.71 -5.06 -16.19
CA LEU A 7 9.35 -5.43 -15.82
C LEU A 7 8.44 -4.20 -15.92
N LYS A 8 7.37 -4.26 -16.72
CA LYS A 8 6.37 -3.18 -16.78
C LYS A 8 5.38 -3.39 -15.64
N PHE A 9 5.54 -2.65 -14.56
CA PHE A 9 4.74 -2.84 -13.35
C PHE A 9 3.85 -1.64 -13.14
N ARG A 10 2.52 -1.83 -13.10
CA ARG A 10 1.65 -0.79 -12.57
C ARG A 10 1.81 -0.75 -11.06
N ILE A 11 2.50 0.29 -10.57
CA ILE A 11 2.74 0.57 -9.16
C ILE A 11 2.88 2.10 -8.98
N PRO A 12 2.02 2.74 -8.16
CA PRO A 12 2.04 4.18 -7.96
C PRO A 12 3.00 4.59 -6.84
N GLY A 13 3.11 5.91 -6.65
CA GLY A 13 3.74 6.51 -5.48
C GLY A 13 5.21 6.13 -5.29
N GLN A 14 5.65 6.19 -4.03
CA GLN A 14 7.03 5.90 -3.64
C GLN A 14 7.42 4.44 -3.93
N GLY A 15 6.46 3.50 -3.87
CA GLY A 15 6.70 2.11 -4.26
C GLY A 15 7.18 2.01 -5.71
N GLY A 16 6.59 2.79 -6.62
CA GLY A 16 7.02 2.88 -8.01
C GLY A 16 8.41 3.49 -8.17
N GLU A 17 8.75 4.54 -7.42
CA GLU A 17 10.08 5.14 -7.42
C GLU A 17 11.16 4.14 -6.96
N VAL A 18 10.87 3.37 -5.90
CA VAL A 18 11.75 2.33 -5.36
C VAL A 18 11.95 1.21 -6.39
N MET A 19 10.88 0.71 -6.99
CA MET A 19 10.95 -0.32 -8.02
C MET A 19 11.71 0.18 -9.26
N ALA A 20 11.49 1.43 -9.67
CA ALA A 20 12.21 2.05 -10.78
C ALA A 20 13.71 2.14 -10.54
N LYS A 21 14.14 2.46 -9.31
CA LYS A 21 15.56 2.45 -8.91
C LYS A 21 16.21 1.06 -9.02
N LEU A 22 15.40 -0.01 -9.01
CA LEU A 22 15.84 -1.40 -9.23
C LEU A 22 15.66 -1.89 -10.68
N GLY A 23 15.29 -1.00 -11.61
CA GLY A 23 15.20 -1.29 -13.04
C GLY A 23 13.81 -1.67 -13.54
N VAL A 24 12.76 -1.57 -12.71
CA VAL A 24 11.37 -1.77 -13.12
C VAL A 24 10.90 -0.57 -13.95
N ASN A 25 10.15 -0.83 -15.01
CA ASN A 25 9.41 0.20 -15.74
C ASN A 25 8.09 0.46 -15.01
N ALA A 26 8.12 1.36 -14.01
CA ALA A 26 6.93 1.71 -13.23
C ALA A 26 5.92 2.50 -14.09
N VAL A 27 4.67 2.05 -14.09
CA VAL A 27 3.55 2.66 -14.83
C VAL A 27 2.48 3.11 -13.84
N ASN A 28 1.87 4.27 -14.09
CA ASN A 28 0.70 4.72 -13.34
C ASN A 28 -0.50 4.81 -14.28
N THR A 29 -1.52 4.00 -14.00
CA THR A 29 -2.74 3.89 -14.80
C THR A 29 -3.95 3.93 -13.88
N PRO A 30 -5.06 4.59 -14.28
CA PRO A 30 -6.30 4.60 -13.52
C PRO A 30 -6.90 3.19 -13.32
N PRO A 31 -7.72 2.99 -12.26
CA PRO A 31 -8.24 1.67 -11.90
C PRO A 31 -9.04 0.98 -13.01
N GLY A 32 -9.82 1.74 -13.78
CA GLY A 32 -10.70 1.22 -14.83
C GLY A 32 -9.96 0.58 -16.02
N GLU A 33 -8.66 0.80 -16.16
CA GLU A 33 -7.85 0.29 -17.28
C GLU A 33 -6.88 -0.82 -16.85
N LEU A 34 -6.80 -1.15 -15.55
CA LEU A 34 -5.80 -2.09 -15.02
C LEU A 34 -5.93 -3.49 -15.61
N TYR A 35 -7.15 -4.04 -15.61
CA TYR A 35 -7.39 -5.39 -16.13
C TYR A 35 -7.03 -5.48 -17.61
N THR A 36 -7.52 -4.55 -18.43
CA THR A 36 -7.25 -4.51 -19.87
C THR A 36 -5.77 -4.26 -20.17
N SER A 37 -5.09 -3.46 -19.35
CA SER A 37 -3.65 -3.23 -19.50
C SER A 37 -2.84 -4.50 -19.25
N LEU A 38 -3.24 -5.31 -18.26
CA LEU A 38 -2.64 -6.61 -17.99
C LEU A 38 -2.99 -7.60 -19.11
N GLU A 39 -4.25 -7.66 -19.55
CA GLU A 39 -4.74 -8.55 -20.60
C GLU A 39 -4.03 -8.33 -21.95
N ARG A 40 -3.73 -7.06 -22.28
CA ARG A 40 -3.05 -6.67 -23.52
C ARG A 40 -1.53 -6.69 -23.40
N ASN A 41 -0.98 -7.11 -22.26
CA ASN A 41 0.45 -7.05 -21.95
C ASN A 41 1.05 -5.64 -22.07
N THR A 42 0.25 -4.59 -21.87
CA THR A 42 0.75 -3.22 -21.69
C THR A 42 1.58 -3.14 -20.41
N ILE A 43 1.14 -3.85 -19.37
CA ILE A 43 1.87 -4.11 -18.12
C ILE A 43 2.00 -5.62 -17.92
N ASP A 44 3.07 -6.04 -17.24
CA ASP A 44 3.35 -7.45 -16.92
C ASP A 44 2.95 -7.79 -15.47
N ALA A 45 2.84 -6.77 -14.61
CA ALA A 45 2.43 -6.89 -13.22
C ALA A 45 1.54 -5.71 -12.81
N VAL A 46 0.72 -5.91 -11.79
CA VAL A 46 -0.15 -4.90 -11.22
C VAL A 46 -0.25 -5.08 -9.71
N GLU A 47 -0.18 -3.98 -8.97
CA GLU A 47 -0.63 -3.91 -7.59
C GLU A 47 -1.87 -3.01 -7.53
N TRP A 48 -2.75 -3.28 -6.57
CA TRP A 48 -3.97 -2.51 -6.39
C TRP A 48 -4.27 -2.21 -4.93
N ILE A 49 -4.88 -3.13 -4.17
CA ILE A 49 -5.17 -2.86 -2.74
C ILE A 49 -4.97 -4.11 -1.89
N SER A 50 -5.87 -5.08 -2.02
CA SER A 50 -6.00 -6.20 -1.09
C SER A 50 -6.95 -7.25 -1.67
N PRO A 51 -7.05 -8.46 -1.06
CA PRO A 51 -7.84 -9.55 -1.63
C PRO A 51 -9.26 -9.15 -2.05
N VAL A 52 -10.02 -8.44 -1.21
CA VAL A 52 -11.42 -8.11 -1.55
C VAL A 52 -11.55 -7.26 -2.82
N PHE A 53 -10.59 -6.38 -3.09
CA PHE A 53 -10.60 -5.53 -4.29
C PHE A 53 -9.95 -6.22 -5.49
N ASP A 54 -8.82 -6.88 -5.27
CA ASP A 54 -8.00 -7.47 -6.34
C ASP A 54 -8.72 -8.63 -7.04
N PHE A 55 -9.47 -9.44 -6.27
CA PHE A 55 -10.27 -10.53 -6.82
C PHE A 55 -11.51 -10.04 -7.57
N ALA A 56 -12.14 -8.96 -7.09
CA ALA A 56 -13.24 -8.30 -7.79
C ALA A 56 -12.79 -7.72 -9.14
N MET A 57 -11.56 -7.23 -9.22
CA MET A 57 -10.93 -6.75 -10.47
C MET A 57 -10.57 -7.87 -11.44
N GLY A 58 -10.48 -9.12 -10.97
CA GLY A 58 -10.29 -10.30 -11.82
C GLY A 58 -8.84 -10.58 -12.23
N PHE A 59 -7.83 -9.92 -11.64
CA PHE A 59 -6.43 -10.07 -12.03
C PHE A 59 -5.93 -11.52 -11.99
N HIS A 60 -6.46 -12.33 -11.06
CA HIS A 60 -6.17 -13.76 -10.93
C HIS A 60 -6.45 -14.59 -12.19
N LYS A 61 -7.27 -14.09 -13.12
CA LYS A 61 -7.54 -14.74 -14.41
C LYS A 61 -6.37 -14.64 -15.39
N LEU A 62 -5.49 -13.67 -15.16
CA LEU A 62 -4.36 -13.32 -16.04
C LEU A 62 -3.02 -13.55 -15.35
N ALA A 63 -2.95 -13.35 -14.03
CA ALA A 63 -1.75 -13.50 -13.21
C ALA A 63 -1.99 -14.45 -12.03
N ASN A 64 -1.24 -15.55 -11.98
CA ASN A 64 -1.40 -16.58 -10.95
C ASN A 64 -0.54 -16.37 -9.71
N TYR A 65 0.39 -15.41 -9.72
CA TYR A 65 1.28 -15.15 -8.58
C TYR A 65 0.82 -13.90 -7.84
N TYR A 66 0.53 -14.06 -6.55
CA TYR A 66 0.09 -12.97 -5.68
C TYR A 66 1.11 -12.74 -4.57
N TYR A 67 1.90 -11.68 -4.71
CA TYR A 67 2.98 -11.37 -3.78
C TYR A 67 2.48 -10.59 -2.57
N THR A 68 2.97 -10.94 -1.37
CA THR A 68 2.70 -10.15 -0.16
C THR A 68 3.32 -8.76 -0.26
N GLY A 69 2.59 -7.75 0.22
CA GLY A 69 3.01 -6.35 0.13
C GLY A 69 4.20 -5.95 1.00
N TRP A 70 4.84 -4.86 0.61
CA TRP A 70 5.88 -4.15 1.37
C TRP A 70 5.78 -2.63 1.18
N GLN A 71 5.21 -2.20 0.05
CA GLN A 71 5.19 -0.84 -0.45
C GLN A 71 4.13 0.05 0.23
N GLU A 72 3.01 -0.56 0.64
CA GLU A 72 1.83 0.15 1.16
C GLU A 72 1.33 -0.53 2.44
N PRO A 73 2.02 -0.36 3.59
CA PRO A 73 1.67 -1.06 4.82
C PRO A 73 0.40 -0.53 5.51
N ALA A 74 -0.02 0.70 5.17
CA ALA A 74 -1.19 1.36 5.75
C ALA A 74 -1.60 2.56 4.88
N SER A 75 -2.16 2.30 3.70
CA SER A 75 -2.62 3.37 2.80
C SER A 75 -3.84 4.08 3.38
N GLU A 76 -3.69 5.38 3.68
CA GLU A 76 -4.76 6.23 4.21
C GLU A 76 -5.44 6.99 3.08
N ILE A 77 -6.78 7.09 3.14
CA ILE A 77 -7.55 7.81 2.13
C ILE A 77 -7.68 9.27 2.53
N GLN A 78 -7.30 10.17 1.62
CA GLN A 78 -7.40 11.60 1.86
C GLN A 78 -8.71 12.16 1.32
N LEU A 79 -9.41 12.94 2.15
CA LEU A 79 -10.46 13.84 1.70
C LEU A 79 -9.88 15.24 1.46
N LEU A 80 -10.01 15.72 0.23
CA LEU A 80 -9.62 17.07 -0.15
C LEU A 80 -10.87 17.96 -0.25
N ALA A 81 -10.82 19.11 0.43
CA ALA A 81 -11.91 20.08 0.44
C ALA A 81 -11.40 21.49 0.15
N ASN A 82 -12.25 22.31 -0.47
CA ASN A 82 -11.91 23.71 -0.73
C ASN A 82 -11.84 24.50 0.59
N LYS A 83 -10.67 25.07 0.88
CA LYS A 83 -10.42 25.81 2.13
C LYS A 83 -11.45 26.92 2.39
N LYS A 84 -11.79 27.74 1.39
CA LYS A 84 -12.75 28.85 1.56
C LYS A 84 -14.15 28.34 1.91
N LYS A 85 -14.54 27.17 1.39
CA LYS A 85 -15.84 26.56 1.71
C LYS A 85 -15.85 26.01 3.13
N ILE A 86 -14.76 25.37 3.57
CA ILE A 86 -14.62 24.89 4.95
C ILE A 86 -14.59 26.06 5.95
N ASP A 87 -13.82 27.11 5.65
CA ASP A 87 -13.71 28.28 6.51
C ASP A 87 -15.02 29.08 6.62
N ALA A 88 -15.91 28.96 5.61
CA ALA A 88 -17.22 29.61 5.60
C ALA A 88 -18.30 28.82 6.37
N LEU A 89 -18.02 27.59 6.82
CA LEU A 89 -18.96 26.83 7.62
C LEU A 89 -19.12 27.47 9.01
N PRO A 90 -20.37 27.56 9.52
CA PRO A 90 -20.62 27.76 10.95
C PRO A 90 -19.83 26.76 11.80
N ALA A 91 -19.44 27.18 13.01
CA ALA A 91 -18.53 26.41 13.86
C ALA A 91 -19.08 25.01 14.21
N ASP A 92 -20.39 24.88 14.41
CA ASP A 92 -21.10 23.62 14.62
C ASP A 92 -21.02 22.70 13.39
N LEU A 93 -21.29 23.23 12.18
CA LEU A 93 -21.21 22.44 10.95
C LEU A 93 -19.77 22.02 10.63
N ARG A 94 -18.79 22.88 10.92
CA ARG A 94 -17.37 22.52 10.79
C ARG A 94 -16.99 21.40 11.76
N ALA A 95 -17.44 21.46 13.02
CA ALA A 95 -17.20 20.41 14.00
C ALA A 95 -17.87 19.09 13.61
N ILE A 96 -19.10 19.13 13.10
CA ILE A 96 -19.81 17.94 12.57
C ILE A 96 -19.01 17.33 11.42
N LEU A 97 -18.54 18.13 10.46
CA LEU A 97 -17.76 17.65 9.33
C LEU A 97 -16.44 17.01 9.77
N GLU A 98 -15.67 17.68 10.65
CA GLU A 98 -14.41 17.14 11.18
C GLU A 98 -14.63 15.82 11.96
N SER A 99 -15.72 15.72 12.73
CA SER A 99 -16.09 14.49 13.43
C SER A 99 -16.49 13.37 12.47
N ALA A 100 -17.27 13.69 11.43
CA ALA A 100 -17.69 12.73 10.43
C ALA A 100 -16.48 12.15 9.67
N ILE A 101 -15.54 13.00 9.26
CA ILE A 101 -14.31 12.58 8.57
C ILE A 101 -13.50 11.60 9.43
N LYS A 102 -13.28 11.93 10.72
CA LYS A 102 -12.56 11.05 11.66
C LYS A 102 -13.25 9.70 11.85
N SER A 103 -14.58 9.72 11.97
CA SER A 103 -15.39 8.51 12.13
C SER A 103 -15.30 7.61 10.90
N VAL A 104 -15.48 8.18 9.71
CA VAL A 104 -15.41 7.46 8.44
C VAL A 104 -14.02 6.85 8.24
N GLY A 105 -12.93 7.59 8.51
CA GLY A 105 -11.57 7.05 8.40
C GLY A 105 -11.36 5.79 9.25
N SER A 106 -11.85 5.81 10.50
CA SER A 106 -11.74 4.64 11.39
C SER A 106 -12.62 3.47 10.91
N GLN A 107 -13.86 3.76 10.51
CA GLN A 107 -14.79 2.75 10.00
C GLN A 107 -14.29 2.08 8.71
N LEU A 108 -13.62 2.82 7.84
CA LEU A 108 -13.05 2.26 6.61
C LEU A 108 -12.00 1.18 6.92
N MET A 109 -11.16 1.38 7.94
CA MET A 109 -10.17 0.39 8.35
C MET A 109 -10.83 -0.88 8.90
N ASP A 110 -11.86 -0.74 9.74
CA ASP A 110 -12.61 -1.88 10.29
C ASP A 110 -13.31 -2.66 9.18
N GLN A 111 -13.97 -1.96 8.25
CA GLN A 111 -14.65 -2.56 7.10
C GLN A 111 -13.66 -3.25 6.17
N ALA A 112 -12.52 -2.63 5.86
CA ALA A 112 -11.47 -3.24 5.05
C ALA A 112 -10.91 -4.51 5.70
N THR A 113 -10.71 -4.49 7.02
CA THR A 113 -10.24 -5.66 7.78
C THR A 113 -11.23 -6.81 7.67
N HIS A 114 -12.51 -6.56 7.94
CA HIS A 114 -13.56 -7.58 7.82
C HIS A 114 -13.67 -8.13 6.39
N ALA A 115 -13.76 -7.24 5.40
CA ALA A 115 -13.94 -7.61 4.00
C ALA A 115 -12.74 -8.43 3.46
N ASN A 116 -11.52 -8.08 3.86
CA ASN A 116 -10.33 -8.86 3.51
C ASN A 116 -10.27 -10.21 4.23
N ALA A 117 -10.71 -10.30 5.48
CA ALA A 117 -10.78 -11.57 6.20
C ALA A 117 -11.74 -12.55 5.51
N GLU A 118 -12.93 -12.09 5.14
CA GLU A 118 -13.93 -12.89 4.41
C GLU A 118 -13.41 -13.33 3.04
N ALA A 119 -12.79 -12.42 2.28
CA ALA A 119 -12.20 -12.75 0.98
C ALA A 119 -11.06 -13.77 1.13
N TRP A 120 -10.18 -13.58 2.12
CA TRP A 120 -9.03 -14.44 2.34
C TRP A 120 -9.43 -15.85 2.80
N ALA A 121 -10.45 -15.98 3.63
CA ALA A 121 -10.96 -17.29 4.08
C ALA A 121 -11.40 -18.19 2.92
N ASN A 122 -11.80 -17.60 1.80
CA ASN A 122 -12.32 -18.33 0.64
C ASN A 122 -11.31 -18.44 -0.53
N ILE A 123 -10.19 -17.72 -0.49
CA ILE A 123 -9.28 -17.56 -1.63
C ILE A 123 -8.78 -18.90 -2.21
N ALA A 124 -8.35 -19.83 -1.35
CA ALA A 124 -7.79 -21.11 -1.79
C ALA A 124 -8.86 -22.03 -2.39
N LYS A 125 -10.10 -21.89 -1.94
CA LYS A 125 -11.25 -22.67 -2.43
C LYS A 125 -11.77 -22.11 -3.75
N GLU A 126 -11.94 -20.79 -3.84
CA GLU A 126 -12.51 -20.12 -5.01
C GLU A 126 -11.48 -19.94 -6.15
N TYR A 127 -10.20 -19.76 -5.80
CA TYR A 127 -9.12 -19.44 -6.75
C TYR A 127 -7.91 -20.38 -6.55
N PRO A 128 -8.06 -21.70 -6.76
CA PRO A 128 -7.02 -22.69 -6.47
C PRO A 128 -5.74 -22.52 -7.30
N ASN A 129 -5.78 -21.74 -8.38
CA ASN A 129 -4.62 -21.46 -9.22
C ASN A 129 -3.74 -20.31 -8.69
N VAL A 130 -4.23 -19.53 -7.72
CA VAL A 130 -3.47 -18.43 -7.14
C VAL A 130 -2.39 -18.96 -6.20
N LYS A 131 -1.15 -18.52 -6.42
CA LYS A 131 0.04 -18.87 -5.66
C LYS A 131 0.50 -17.65 -4.89
N VAL A 132 0.28 -17.67 -3.57
CA VAL A 132 0.77 -16.64 -2.67
C VAL A 132 2.28 -16.75 -2.55
N GLN A 133 2.99 -15.64 -2.75
CA GLN A 133 4.45 -15.60 -2.74
C GLN A 133 4.95 -14.48 -1.82
N GLN A 134 6.18 -14.64 -1.35
CA GLN A 134 6.95 -13.57 -0.72
C GLN A 134 8.14 -13.26 -1.60
N PHE A 135 8.56 -12.00 -1.64
CA PHE A 135 9.82 -11.67 -2.29
C PHE A 135 10.99 -12.33 -1.54
N PRO A 136 11.99 -12.87 -2.27
CA PRO A 136 13.22 -13.36 -1.67
C PRO A 136 13.92 -12.30 -0.80
N ALA A 137 14.68 -12.75 0.19
CA ALA A 137 15.29 -11.87 1.19
C ALA A 137 16.27 -10.84 0.58
N ASP A 138 17.00 -11.22 -0.47
CA ASP A 138 17.90 -10.33 -1.20
C ASP A 138 17.13 -9.22 -1.94
N VAL A 139 15.96 -9.54 -2.52
CA VAL A 139 15.06 -8.57 -3.14
C VAL A 139 14.52 -7.60 -2.09
N MET A 140 14.04 -8.11 -0.95
CA MET A 140 13.54 -7.27 0.14
C MET A 140 14.63 -6.34 0.72
N ALA A 141 15.87 -6.82 0.82
CA ALA A 141 17.00 -6.00 1.26
C ALA A 141 17.31 -4.87 0.27
N ALA A 142 17.28 -5.16 -1.04
CA ALA A 142 17.47 -4.16 -2.09
C ALA A 142 16.35 -3.10 -2.09
N LEU A 143 15.09 -3.53 -1.96
CA LEU A 143 13.93 -2.63 -1.87
C LEU A 143 14.04 -1.69 -0.66
N LYS A 144 14.37 -2.22 0.51
CA LYS A 144 14.58 -1.43 1.73
C LYS A 144 15.71 -0.41 1.57
N LYS A 145 16.83 -0.80 0.95
CA LYS A 145 17.95 0.09 0.68
C LYS A 145 17.56 1.21 -0.28
N ALA A 146 16.92 0.87 -1.40
CA ALA A 146 16.46 1.85 -2.38
C ALA A 146 15.45 2.84 -1.79
N ALA A 147 14.51 2.37 -0.96
CA ALA A 147 13.56 3.23 -0.24
C ALA A 147 14.27 4.25 0.66
N ARG A 148 15.24 3.81 1.47
CA ARG A 148 16.02 4.73 2.33
C ARG A 148 16.78 5.77 1.54
N GLU A 149 17.43 5.36 0.46
CA GLU A 149 18.17 6.29 -0.39
C GLU A 149 17.25 7.34 -1.02
N ILE A 150 16.08 6.93 -1.53
CA ILE A 150 15.11 7.87 -2.11
C ILE A 150 14.58 8.84 -1.05
N GLU A 151 14.19 8.34 0.12
CA GLU A 151 13.77 9.17 1.25
C GLU A 151 14.86 10.22 1.61
N ASP A 152 16.11 9.79 1.75
CA ASP A 152 17.21 10.66 2.15
C ASP A 152 17.56 11.68 1.04
N GLU A 153 17.50 11.27 -0.23
CA GLU A 153 17.67 12.16 -1.38
C GLU A 153 16.57 13.21 -1.48
N GLN A 154 15.31 12.86 -1.16
CA GLN A 154 14.19 13.80 -1.13
C GLN A 154 14.30 14.76 0.06
N ALA A 155 14.66 14.27 1.24
CA ALA A 155 14.87 15.09 2.44
C ALA A 155 16.05 16.06 2.29
N ALA A 156 17.06 15.73 1.49
CA ALA A 156 18.15 16.66 1.18
C ALA A 156 17.70 17.83 0.29
N LYS A 157 16.60 17.69 -0.46
CA LYS A 157 16.12 18.67 -1.46
C LYS A 157 14.95 19.51 -0.95
N ASP A 158 14.13 18.97 -0.05
CA ASP A 158 12.90 19.60 0.42
C ASP A 158 12.86 19.63 1.97
N PRO A 159 12.96 20.83 2.59
CA PRO A 159 12.87 20.98 4.04
C PRO A 159 11.55 20.49 4.65
N VAL A 160 10.43 20.64 3.94
CA VAL A 160 9.11 20.17 4.41
C VAL A 160 9.06 18.66 4.39
N PHE A 161 9.54 18.04 3.30
CA PHE A 161 9.66 16.59 3.24
C PHE A 161 10.58 16.05 4.35
N LYS A 162 11.70 16.72 4.59
CA LYS A 162 12.62 16.36 5.67
C LYS A 162 11.94 16.36 7.03
N GLU A 163 11.18 17.42 7.36
CA GLU A 163 10.42 17.51 8.60
C GLU A 163 9.41 16.35 8.74
N ILE A 164 8.66 16.05 7.66
CA ILE A 164 7.70 14.93 7.63
C ILE A 164 8.41 13.60 7.87
N LEU A 165 9.50 13.34 7.15
CA LEU A 165 10.25 12.08 7.25
C LEU A 165 10.88 11.89 8.64
N GLU A 166 11.46 12.95 9.21
CA GLU A 166 12.04 12.92 10.55
C GLU A 166 10.96 12.63 11.61
N SER A 167 9.79 13.26 11.50
CA SER A 167 8.63 12.99 12.35
C SER A 167 8.18 11.52 12.24
N GLN A 168 8.01 11.01 11.02
CA GLN A 168 7.63 9.61 10.78
C GLN A 168 8.65 8.63 11.36
N ARG A 169 9.94 8.83 11.09
CA ARG A 169 11.03 7.97 11.60
C ARG A 169 11.09 7.98 13.13
N ALA A 170 10.97 9.16 13.75
CA ALA A 170 10.96 9.31 15.21
C ALA A 170 9.76 8.60 15.85
N TYR A 171 8.59 8.67 15.23
CA TYR A 171 7.41 7.97 15.73
C TYR A 171 7.52 6.45 15.53
N LEU A 172 7.97 6.00 14.34
CA LEU A 172 8.20 4.59 14.03
C LEU A 172 9.19 3.94 15.01
N ALA A 173 10.24 4.65 15.42
CA ALA A 173 11.19 4.16 16.42
C ALA A 173 10.55 3.87 17.80
N LYS A 174 9.43 4.55 18.13
CA LYS A 174 8.69 4.34 19.39
C LYS A 174 7.60 3.29 19.25
N VAL A 175 6.79 3.36 18.21
CA VAL A 175 5.62 2.48 18.04
C VAL A 175 6.02 1.08 17.59
N ARG A 176 7.07 0.93 16.78
CA ARG A 176 7.46 -0.39 16.24
C ARG A 176 7.90 -1.38 17.33
N PRO A 177 8.73 -1.01 18.33
CA PRO A 177 9.05 -1.92 19.44
C PRO A 177 7.81 -2.37 20.22
N TRP A 178 6.84 -1.47 20.43
CA TRP A 178 5.56 -1.82 21.06
C TRP A 178 4.78 -2.84 20.22
N THR A 179 4.60 -2.60 18.91
CA THR A 179 3.93 -3.54 18.00
C THR A 179 4.63 -4.89 17.92
N LEU A 180 5.98 -4.90 17.92
CA LEU A 180 6.77 -6.14 17.88
C LEU A 180 6.61 -6.97 19.16
N MET A 181 6.63 -6.31 20.33
CA MET A 181 6.48 -6.97 21.62
C MET A 181 5.03 -7.44 21.84
N GLY A 182 4.05 -6.60 21.49
CA GLY A 182 2.62 -6.85 21.66
C GLY A 182 2.05 -7.76 20.57
N GLU A 183 1.50 -7.16 19.52
CA GLU A 183 0.73 -7.85 18.48
C GLU A 183 1.53 -8.96 17.79
N TYR A 184 2.72 -8.64 17.26
CA TYR A 184 3.54 -9.63 16.57
C TYR A 184 4.02 -10.73 17.52
N GLY A 185 4.41 -10.36 18.75
CA GLY A 185 4.83 -11.30 19.78
C GLY A 185 3.75 -12.31 20.13
N TYR A 186 2.52 -11.82 20.36
CA TYR A 186 1.34 -12.65 20.62
C TYR A 186 1.05 -13.61 19.46
N LEU A 187 0.95 -13.10 18.23
CA LEU A 187 0.67 -13.93 17.05
C LEU A 187 1.75 -14.98 16.83
N LYS A 188 3.02 -14.62 16.97
CA LYS A 188 4.13 -15.54 16.80
C LYS A 188 4.16 -16.65 17.87
N GLN A 189 3.78 -16.35 19.11
CA GLN A 189 3.77 -17.32 20.20
C GLN A 189 2.62 -18.32 20.08
N LEU A 190 1.47 -17.90 19.55
CA LEU A 190 0.30 -18.78 19.42
C LEU A 190 0.37 -19.72 18.21
N GLU A 191 1.06 -19.30 17.15
CA GLU A 191 1.20 -20.07 15.89
C GLU A 191 2.44 -20.99 15.88
N GLN A 192 3.16 -21.10 17.02
CA GLN A 192 4.28 -22.03 17.24
C GLN A 192 3.81 -23.26 18.01
#